data_AF-A0A392P009-F1
#
_entry.id   AF-A0A392P009-F1
#
_cell.length_a   1.000
_cell.length_b   1.000
_cell.length_c   1.000
_cell.angle_alpha   90.00
_cell.angle_beta   90.00
_cell.angle_gamma   90.00
#
_symmetry.space_group_name_H-M   'P 1'
#
loop_
_entity.id
_entity.type
_entity.pdbx_description
1 polymer ?
#
loop_
_entity_poly.entity_id
_entity_poly.type
_entity_poly.pdbx_seq_one_letter_code
_entity_poly.pdbx_strand_id
1 'polypeptide(L)'
;LGVPAYEWWSEALHGVSNVGPGTRFDSRVPGATSFPAVILSAASFNDTLWYKMGQVVSNEARAMYNVDLAGLTFWSPNVNVFRDPRWGRGQETPGEDPLVVSRYAVNYVRGLQEVDDEASVKGDRLKVSSCCKHYTAYDLDNW
;
A
#
# COMPACT_ATOMS: atom_id res chain seq x y z
N LEU A 1 7.90 27.67 -14.28
CA LEU A 1 7.68 26.42 -15.05
C LEU A 1 6.21 25.98 -15.11
N GLY A 2 5.31 26.53 -14.28
CA GLY A 2 3.91 26.08 -14.27
C GLY A 2 3.72 24.65 -13.74
N VAL A 3 4.71 24.14 -12.99
CA VAL A 3 4.68 22.81 -12.36
C VAL A 3 4.06 22.98 -10.97
N PRO A 4 2.91 22.36 -10.68
CA PRO A 4 2.29 22.42 -9.36
C PRO A 4 3.17 21.78 -8.29
N ALA A 5 2.98 22.19 -7.03
CA ALA A 5 3.48 21.40 -5.91
C ALA A 5 2.81 20.02 -5.92
N TYR A 6 3.60 18.98 -5.61
CA TYR A 6 3.12 17.61 -5.55
C TYR A 6 3.50 17.03 -4.19
N GLU A 7 2.50 16.57 -3.44
CA GLU A 7 2.73 15.92 -2.16
C GLU A 7 3.02 14.44 -2.37
N TRP A 8 4.17 14.00 -1.86
CA TRP A 8 4.69 12.66 -2.07
C TRP A 8 4.17 11.65 -1.03
N TRP A 9 3.85 12.13 0.18
CA TRP A 9 3.48 11.29 1.29
C TRP A 9 1.98 11.01 1.34
N SER A 10 1.58 9.85 0.81
CA SER A 10 0.27 9.24 1.06
C SER A 10 0.44 7.81 1.60
N GLU A 11 -0.55 7.31 2.32
CA GLU A 11 -0.53 5.99 2.95
C GLU A 11 -1.67 5.11 2.41
N ALA A 12 -1.38 3.83 2.17
CA ALA A 12 -2.32 2.88 1.59
C ALA A 12 -2.13 1.45 2.13
N LEU A 13 -1.82 1.31 3.43
CA LEU A 13 -1.36 0.04 4.00
C LEU A 13 -2.40 -1.09 3.89
N HIS A 14 -3.67 -0.76 4.15
CA HIS A 14 -4.81 -1.69 4.05
C HIS A 14 -6.09 -0.93 3.62
N GLY A 15 -5.93 0.05 2.73
CA GLY A 15 -6.94 1.07 2.44
C GLY A 15 -6.28 2.43 2.30
N VAL A 16 -6.85 3.32 1.48
CA VAL A 16 -6.37 4.70 1.37
C VAL A 16 -6.56 5.40 2.72
N SER A 17 -5.53 6.09 3.21
CA SER A 17 -5.53 6.76 4.52
C SER A 17 -5.25 8.25 4.37
N ASN A 18 -5.74 9.05 5.32
CA ASN A 18 -5.39 10.47 5.48
C ASN A 18 -4.23 10.68 6.47
N VAL A 19 -3.45 9.63 6.77
CA VAL A 19 -2.16 9.78 7.45
C VAL A 19 -1.17 10.37 6.47
N GLY A 20 -0.52 11.45 6.90
CA GLY A 20 0.31 12.28 6.02
C GLY A 20 -0.51 13.33 5.25
N PRO A 21 0.16 14.29 4.60
CA PRO A 21 -0.48 15.41 3.93
C PRO A 21 -1.03 15.10 2.52
N GLY A 22 -0.65 13.98 1.90
CA GLY A 22 -0.92 13.71 0.49
C GLY A 22 -2.33 13.21 0.17
N THR A 23 -3.12 12.85 1.18
CA THR A 23 -4.50 12.39 1.00
C THR A 23 -5.42 13.00 2.04
N ARG A 24 -6.62 13.42 1.62
CA ARG A 24 -7.63 14.03 2.50
C ARG A 24 -9.03 13.48 2.20
N PHE A 25 -9.84 13.34 3.24
CA PHE A 25 -11.27 13.03 3.14
C PHE A 25 -12.10 14.29 3.40
N ASP A 26 -13.21 14.42 2.68
CA ASP A 26 -14.13 15.56 2.79
C ASP A 26 -15.58 15.11 2.56
N SER A 27 -16.52 16.03 2.36
CA SER A 27 -17.92 15.68 2.10
C SER A 27 -18.15 14.97 0.76
N ARG A 28 -17.25 15.12 -0.22
CA ARG A 28 -17.31 14.46 -1.53
C ARG A 28 -16.78 13.02 -1.44
N VAL A 29 -15.69 12.82 -0.70
CA VAL A 29 -15.14 11.50 -0.39
C VAL A 29 -14.97 11.38 1.12
N PRO A 30 -16.02 10.94 1.85
CA PRO A 30 -16.01 10.90 3.31
C PRO A 30 -15.17 9.76 3.90
N GLY A 31 -14.73 8.81 3.08
CA GLY A 31 -13.88 7.70 3.48
C GLY A 31 -13.51 6.79 2.30
N ALA A 32 -12.70 5.79 2.59
CA ALA A 32 -12.23 4.75 1.69
C ALA A 32 -12.46 3.38 2.33
N THR A 33 -12.32 2.29 1.56
CA THR A 33 -12.45 0.94 2.10
C THR A 33 -11.32 0.66 3.09
N SER A 34 -11.68 0.26 4.31
CA SER A 34 -10.72 -0.19 5.33
C SER A 34 -10.73 -1.71 5.39
N PHE A 35 -9.71 -2.33 4.79
CA PHE A 35 -9.49 -3.78 4.84
C PHE A 35 -8.98 -4.21 6.22
N PRO A 36 -8.93 -5.52 6.52
CA PRO A 36 -8.20 -6.02 7.67
C PRO A 36 -6.75 -5.52 7.70
N ALA A 37 -6.17 -5.38 8.91
CA ALA A 37 -4.74 -5.14 9.04
C ALA A 37 -3.93 -6.20 8.28
N VAL A 38 -2.74 -5.84 7.82
CA VAL A 38 -1.93 -6.67 6.92
C VAL A 38 -1.70 -8.07 7.49
N ILE A 39 -1.43 -8.19 8.80
CA ILE A 39 -1.22 -9.48 9.46
C ILE A 39 -2.43 -10.42 9.34
N LEU A 40 -3.65 -9.88 9.38
CA LEU A 40 -4.89 -10.65 9.25
C LEU A 40 -5.19 -10.99 7.79
N SER A 41 -4.91 -10.07 6.86
CA SER A 41 -5.00 -10.36 5.44
C SER A 41 -3.99 -11.43 4.99
N ALA A 42 -2.77 -11.40 5.52
CA ALA A 42 -1.73 -12.39 5.23
C ALA A 42 -2.10 -13.79 5.74
N ALA A 43 -2.83 -13.88 6.86
CA ALA A 43 -3.32 -15.15 7.40
C ALA A 43 -4.30 -15.90 6.48
N SER A 44 -4.76 -15.30 5.38
CA SER A 44 -5.55 -15.99 4.36
C SER A 44 -4.71 -16.88 3.44
N PHE A 45 -3.39 -16.68 3.36
CA PHE A 45 -2.48 -17.34 2.42
C PHE A 45 -3.02 -17.36 0.98
N ASN A 46 -3.55 -16.22 0.52
CA ASN A 46 -4.26 -16.11 -0.75
C ASN A 46 -3.72 -14.96 -1.59
N ASP A 47 -2.77 -15.29 -2.47
CA ASP A 47 -2.10 -14.36 -3.38
C ASP A 47 -3.10 -13.53 -4.21
N THR A 48 -4.16 -14.19 -4.71
CA THR A 48 -5.21 -13.50 -5.49
C THR A 48 -5.98 -12.49 -4.66
N LEU A 49 -6.22 -12.76 -3.38
CA LEU A 49 -6.86 -11.81 -2.47
C LEU A 49 -5.98 -10.56 -2.30
N TRP A 50 -4.69 -10.72 -2.03
CA TRP A 50 -3.77 -9.60 -1.81
C TRP A 50 -3.63 -8.72 -3.07
N TYR A 51 -3.60 -9.32 -4.25
CA TYR A 51 -3.64 -8.59 -5.52
C TYR A 51 -4.94 -7.79 -5.68
N LYS A 52 -6.09 -8.43 -5.46
CA LYS A 52 -7.40 -7.76 -5.56
C LYS A 52 -7.56 -6.63 -4.54
N MET A 53 -7.02 -6.79 -3.33
CA MET A 53 -6.97 -5.71 -2.33
C MET A 53 -6.21 -4.50 -2.89
N GLY A 54 -5.00 -4.71 -3.43
CA GLY A 54 -4.23 -3.65 -4.06
C GLY A 54 -4.98 -2.96 -5.23
N GLN A 55 -5.74 -3.73 -6.02
CA GLN A 55 -6.55 -3.18 -7.11
C GLN A 55 -7.69 -2.28 -6.62
N VAL A 56 -8.38 -2.67 -5.55
CA VAL A 56 -9.44 -1.84 -4.95
C VAL A 56 -8.85 -0.56 -4.39
N VAL A 57 -7.76 -0.66 -3.62
CA VAL A 57 -7.08 0.49 -3.03
C VAL A 57 -6.57 1.46 -4.10
N SER A 58 -5.99 0.96 -5.20
CA SER A 58 -5.54 1.83 -6.29
C SER A 58 -6.68 2.44 -7.09
N ASN A 59 -7.84 1.77 -7.20
CA ASN A 59 -9.04 2.37 -7.79
C ASN A 59 -9.51 3.56 -6.97
N GLU A 60 -9.61 3.40 -5.65
CA GLU A 60 -10.02 4.47 -4.73
C GLU A 60 -9.01 5.63 -4.75
N ALA A 61 -7.71 5.33 -4.67
CA ALA A 61 -6.65 6.32 -4.77
C ALA A 61 -6.75 7.15 -6.06
N ARG A 62 -6.98 6.50 -7.22
CA ARG A 62 -7.14 7.21 -8.50
C ARG A 62 -8.43 8.02 -8.56
N ALA A 63 -9.51 7.50 -8.00
CA ALA A 63 -10.76 8.26 -7.91
C ALA A 63 -10.57 9.53 -7.07
N MET A 64 -9.86 9.44 -5.94
CA MET A 64 -9.51 10.58 -5.09
C MET A 64 -8.57 11.57 -5.78
N TYR A 65 -7.54 11.09 -6.49
CA TYR A 65 -6.65 11.94 -7.28
C TYR A 65 -7.41 12.77 -8.32
N ASN A 66 -8.36 12.16 -9.04
CA ASN A 66 -9.17 12.83 -10.06
C ASN A 66 -10.09 13.94 -9.51
N VAL A 67 -10.23 14.00 -8.18
CA VAL A 67 -10.99 15.05 -7.47
C VAL A 67 -10.08 15.89 -6.57
N ASP A 68 -8.78 15.86 -6.86
CA ASP A 68 -7.69 16.59 -6.19
C ASP A 68 -7.51 16.23 -4.71
N LEU A 69 -8.08 15.13 -4.22
CA LEU A 69 -8.07 14.73 -2.80
C LEU A 69 -6.93 13.77 -2.41
N ALA A 70 -6.15 13.27 -3.37
CA ALA A 70 -5.01 12.39 -3.12
C ALA A 70 -3.86 12.66 -4.09
N GLY A 71 -2.64 12.25 -3.72
CA GLY A 71 -1.52 12.07 -4.64
C GLY A 71 -1.60 10.75 -5.41
N LEU A 72 -0.50 10.39 -6.07
CA LEU A 72 -0.32 9.13 -6.83
C LEU A 72 0.81 8.26 -6.28
N THR A 73 1.36 8.59 -5.12
CA THR A 73 2.50 7.90 -4.49
C THR A 73 2.13 7.46 -3.08
N PHE A 74 2.26 6.17 -2.81
CA PHE A 74 1.81 5.56 -1.55
C PHE A 74 2.93 4.79 -0.88
N TRP A 75 3.19 5.10 0.39
CA TRP A 75 4.19 4.45 1.23
C TRP A 75 3.70 3.10 1.72
N SER A 76 3.44 2.19 0.79
CA SER A 76 2.91 0.86 1.06
C SER A 76 3.39 -0.11 -0.03
N PRO A 77 3.59 -1.40 0.30
CA PRO A 77 3.34 -2.04 1.60
C PRO A 77 4.52 -1.96 2.59
N ASN A 78 4.25 -2.26 3.87
CA ASN A 78 5.30 -2.61 4.83
C ASN A 78 5.72 -4.07 4.59
N VAL A 79 6.99 -4.27 4.23
CA VAL A 79 7.60 -5.55 3.83
C VAL A 79 8.69 -6.00 4.79
N ASN A 80 8.75 -5.43 5.99
CA ASN A 80 9.61 -5.92 7.05
C ASN A 80 9.11 -7.28 7.56
N VAL A 81 10.04 -8.09 8.07
CA VAL A 81 9.72 -9.38 8.69
C VAL A 81 9.37 -9.15 10.16
N PHE A 82 8.27 -9.71 10.64
CA PHE A 82 7.87 -9.61 12.05
C PHE A 82 8.74 -10.53 12.93
N ARG A 83 10.02 -10.19 13.08
CA ARG A 83 11.02 -11.02 13.75
C ARG A 83 10.85 -11.08 15.27
N ASP A 84 10.65 -9.93 15.91
CA ASP A 84 10.45 -9.85 17.36
C ASP A 84 8.96 -9.65 17.66
N PRO A 85 8.30 -10.56 18.38
CA PRO A 85 6.86 -10.49 18.63
C PRO A 85 6.44 -9.25 19.45
N ARG A 86 7.39 -8.52 20.04
CA ARG A 86 7.14 -7.28 20.80
C ARG A 86 7.09 -6.04 19.91
N TRP A 87 7.44 -6.15 18.63
CA TRP A 87 7.44 -5.01 17.72
C TRP A 87 6.03 -4.44 17.53
N GLY A 88 5.81 -3.18 17.91
CA GLY A 88 4.50 -2.53 17.89
C GLY A 88 3.88 -2.38 16.50
N ARG A 89 4.73 -2.39 15.46
CA ARG A 89 4.31 -2.33 14.06
C ARG A 89 4.27 -3.68 13.35
N GLY A 90 4.47 -4.79 14.06
CA GLY A 90 4.34 -6.13 13.48
C GLY A 90 2.96 -6.43 12.87
N GLN A 91 1.91 -5.79 13.40
CA GLN A 91 0.55 -5.85 12.82
C GLN A 91 0.44 -5.27 11.39
N GLU A 92 1.39 -4.42 10.99
CA GLU A 92 1.46 -3.83 9.66
C GLU A 92 2.13 -4.74 8.62
N THR A 93 2.71 -5.88 9.04
CA THR A 93 3.47 -6.74 8.14
C THR A 93 2.75 -8.05 7.81
N PRO A 94 3.18 -8.76 6.75
CA PRO A 94 2.65 -10.08 6.41
C PRO A 94 3.12 -11.24 7.31
N GLY A 95 3.69 -10.95 8.49
CA GLY A 95 4.17 -11.95 9.45
C GLY A 95 5.69 -12.14 9.45
N GLU A 96 6.13 -13.27 10.01
CA GLU A 96 7.54 -13.58 10.32
C GLU A 96 8.28 -14.36 9.21
N ASP A 97 7.57 -14.87 8.20
CA ASP A 97 8.15 -15.69 7.15
C ASP A 97 8.49 -14.88 5.89
N PRO A 98 9.78 -14.84 5.45
CA PRO A 98 10.18 -14.08 4.27
C PRO A 98 9.48 -14.50 2.96
N LEU A 99 9.07 -15.77 2.84
CA LEU A 99 8.37 -16.23 1.64
C LEU A 99 6.94 -15.69 1.60
N VAL A 100 6.21 -15.71 2.72
CA VAL A 100 4.87 -15.08 2.82
C VAL A 100 4.98 -13.57 2.60
N VAL A 101 5.96 -12.91 3.24
CA VAL A 101 6.20 -11.47 3.08
C VAL A 101 6.46 -11.11 1.62
N SER A 102 7.33 -11.85 0.93
CA SER A 102 7.62 -11.59 -0.48
C SER A 102 6.39 -11.80 -1.38
N ARG A 103 5.61 -12.86 -1.18
CA ARG A 103 4.39 -13.11 -1.95
C ARG A 103 3.32 -12.05 -1.72
N TYR A 104 3.11 -11.62 -0.48
CA TYR A 104 2.20 -10.52 -0.17
C TYR A 104 2.66 -9.24 -0.87
N ALA A 105 3.93 -8.87 -0.71
CA ALA A 105 4.49 -7.65 -1.28
C ALA A 105 4.32 -7.61 -2.80
N VAL A 106 4.71 -8.68 -3.51
CA VAL A 106 4.60 -8.77 -4.98
C VAL A 106 3.14 -8.59 -5.41
N ASN A 107 2.20 -9.32 -4.80
CA ASN A 107 0.79 -9.25 -5.20
C ASN A 107 0.17 -7.89 -4.90
N TYR A 108 0.42 -7.31 -3.72
CA TYR A 108 -0.12 -6.01 -3.34
C TYR A 108 0.44 -4.87 -4.21
N VAL A 109 1.76 -4.87 -4.46
CA VAL A 109 2.43 -3.92 -5.37
C VAL A 109 1.84 -3.99 -6.77
N ARG A 110 1.61 -5.19 -7.29
CA ARG A 110 1.01 -5.39 -8.62
C ARG A 110 -0.42 -4.87 -8.70
N GLY A 111 -1.23 -5.11 -7.67
CA GLY A 111 -2.57 -4.55 -7.56
C GLY A 111 -2.56 -3.01 -7.50
N LEU A 112 -1.59 -2.41 -6.81
CA LEU A 112 -1.45 -0.97 -6.75
C LEU A 112 -1.02 -0.38 -8.10
N GLN A 113 0.00 -0.96 -8.71
CA GLN A 113 0.64 -0.42 -9.90
C GLN A 113 -0.05 -0.78 -11.22
N GLU A 114 -1.05 -1.68 -11.17
CA GLU A 114 -1.75 -2.25 -12.33
C GLU A 114 -0.79 -2.97 -13.29
N VAL A 115 -0.03 -3.91 -12.73
CA VAL A 115 0.96 -4.74 -13.45
C VAL A 115 0.58 -6.22 -13.34
N ASP A 116 0.44 -6.90 -14.48
CA ASP A 116 0.05 -8.32 -14.55
C ASP A 116 1.28 -9.26 -14.65
N ASP A 117 1.04 -10.56 -14.91
CA ASP A 117 2.02 -11.67 -14.97
C ASP A 117 3.18 -11.53 -15.95
N GLU A 118 3.07 -10.65 -16.94
CA GLU A 118 4.12 -10.49 -17.95
C GLU A 118 5.00 -9.25 -17.77
N ALA A 119 5.02 -8.62 -16.58
CA ALA A 119 5.66 -7.32 -16.35
C ALA A 119 5.22 -6.22 -17.34
N SER A 120 4.21 -6.51 -18.16
CA SER A 120 3.49 -5.57 -18.98
C SER A 120 2.54 -4.84 -18.04
N VAL A 121 2.96 -3.62 -17.69
CA VAL A 121 2.01 -2.59 -17.31
C VAL A 121 0.94 -2.56 -18.41
N LYS A 122 -0.34 -2.45 -18.05
CA LYS A 122 -1.43 -2.40 -19.04
C LYS A 122 -1.31 -1.10 -19.85
N GLY A 123 -0.48 -1.14 -20.90
CA GLY A 123 0.12 0.05 -21.54
C GLY A 123 1.29 0.62 -20.71
N ASP A 124 2.09 1.55 -21.26
CA ASP A 124 3.25 2.16 -20.58
C ASP A 124 2.88 3.13 -19.42
N ARG A 125 1.91 2.78 -18.56
CA ARG A 125 1.31 3.70 -17.58
C ARG A 125 1.12 3.07 -16.20
N LEU A 126 1.83 3.60 -15.21
CA LEU A 126 1.61 3.27 -13.81
C LEU A 126 0.25 3.83 -13.33
N LYS A 127 -0.53 3.01 -12.62
CA LYS A 127 -1.79 3.47 -12.02
C LYS A 127 -1.52 4.36 -10.80
N VAL A 128 -0.90 3.81 -9.77
CA VAL A 128 -0.29 4.55 -8.66
C VAL A 128 1.08 3.97 -8.35
N SER A 129 1.97 4.75 -7.74
CA SER A 129 3.30 4.30 -7.31
C SER A 129 3.22 3.68 -5.92
N SER A 130 3.68 2.43 -5.81
CA SER A 130 3.91 1.77 -4.54
C SER A 130 5.31 2.10 -4.02
N CYS A 131 5.51 1.94 -2.71
CA CYS A 131 6.81 2.13 -2.08
C CYS A 131 6.97 1.12 -0.94
N CYS A 132 7.75 0.07 -1.22
CA CYS A 132 8.10 -0.94 -0.23
C CYS A 132 8.93 -0.32 0.89
N LYS A 133 8.49 -0.52 2.14
CA LYS A 133 9.16 0.03 3.33
C LYS A 133 9.33 -1.03 4.42
N HIS A 134 10.28 -0.91 5.34
CA HIS A 134 11.33 0.10 5.50
C HIS A 134 12.67 -0.60 5.27
N TYR A 135 13.32 -0.31 4.14
CA TYR A 135 14.58 -0.96 3.79
C TYR A 135 15.73 -0.39 4.64
N THR A 136 16.36 -1.16 5.53
CA THR A 136 16.17 -2.59 5.86
C THR A 136 16.31 -2.85 7.36
N ALA A 137 16.03 -4.08 7.81
CA ALA A 137 16.21 -4.58 9.18
C ALA A 137 15.56 -3.72 10.28
N TYR A 138 14.54 -2.95 9.93
CA TYR A 138 13.72 -2.20 10.86
C TYR A 138 12.59 -3.10 11.38
N ASP A 139 12.79 -3.70 12.55
CA ASP A 139 11.87 -4.65 13.17
C ASP A 139 11.65 -4.43 14.68
N LEU A 140 12.02 -3.25 15.19
CA LEU A 140 11.76 -2.77 16.55
C LEU A 140 11.63 -1.24 16.53
N ASP A 141 10.70 -0.70 17.33
CA ASP A 141 10.47 0.75 17.40
C ASP A 141 11.41 1.46 18.38
N ASN A 142 11.67 0.81 19.52
CA ASN A 142 12.61 1.25 20.55
C ASN A 142 13.38 0.01 21.03
N TRP A 143 14.70 0.08 21.04
CA TRP A 143 15.62 -0.98 21.46
C TRP A 143 16.06 -0.82 22.92
#